data_AF-F0G5V9-F1
#
_entry.id   AF-F0G5V9-F1
#
_cell.length_a   1.000
_cell.length_b   1.000
_cell.length_c   1.000
_cell.angle_alpha   90.00
_cell.angle_beta   90.00
_cell.angle_gamma   90.00
#
_symmetry.space_group_name_H-M   'P 1'
#
loop_
_entity.id
_entity.type
_entity.pdbx_description
1 polymer ?
#
loop_
_entity_poly.entity_id
_entity_poly.type
_entity_poly.pdbx_seq_one_letter_code
_entity_poly.pdbx_strand_id
1 'polypeptide(L)'
;PLAAIAVAVALLALAIVPRIDARAAQRAQVAAQQALPVSVILPGAAPTDQTLTLPGSVMPYAEASIYARTSGYIAHWSVDIGTHVKAGATLAQIAAPDLDAQLRQGGGPAAPRPPPQTP
;
A
#
# COMPACT_ATOMS: atom_id res chain seq x y z
N PRO A 1 -15.78 15.48 97.70
CA PRO A 1 -16.36 15.99 96.44
C PRO A 1 -15.32 16.19 95.31
N LEU A 2 -14.21 16.90 95.54
CA LEU A 2 -13.20 17.19 94.51
C LEU A 2 -12.52 15.94 93.91
N ALA A 3 -12.16 14.97 94.75
CA ALA A 3 -11.53 13.72 94.28
C ALA A 3 -12.45 12.90 93.34
N ALA A 4 -13.75 12.84 93.64
CA ALA A 4 -14.73 12.15 92.79
C ALA A 4 -14.90 12.83 91.43
N ILE A 5 -14.85 14.18 91.40
CA ILE A 5 -14.90 14.96 90.16
C ILE A 5 -13.65 14.70 89.32
N ALA A 6 -12.46 14.67 89.93
CA ALA A 6 -11.21 14.40 89.24
C ALA A 6 -11.21 13.00 88.58
N VAL A 7 -11.69 11.99 89.30
CA VAL A 7 -11.83 10.62 88.75
C VAL A 7 -12.84 10.58 87.62
N ALA A 8 -13.99 11.24 87.75
CA ALA A 8 -15.00 11.31 86.69
C ALA A 8 -14.45 11.99 85.42
N VAL A 9 -13.70 13.08 85.56
CA VAL A 9 -13.05 13.77 84.44
C VAL A 9 -11.98 12.90 83.79
N ALA A 10 -11.17 12.20 84.59
CA ALA A 10 -10.14 11.29 84.07
C ALA A 10 -10.77 10.14 83.26
N LEU A 11 -11.84 9.53 83.77
CA LEU A 11 -12.57 8.47 83.06
C LEU A 11 -13.23 8.99 81.78
N LEU A 12 -13.79 10.20 81.82
CA LEU A 12 -14.39 10.85 80.65
C LEU A 12 -13.33 11.14 79.58
N ALA A 13 -12.17 11.66 79.97
CA ALA A 13 -11.05 11.90 79.07
C ALA A 13 -10.55 10.58 78.44
N LEU A 14 -10.40 9.53 79.26
CA LEU A 14 -9.99 8.20 78.79
C LEU A 14 -10.99 7.60 77.78
N ALA A 15 -12.27 7.92 77.92
CA ALA A 15 -13.31 7.45 77.00
C ALA A 15 -13.43 8.29 75.71
N ILE A 16 -13.18 9.61 75.78
CA ILE A 16 -13.41 10.54 74.67
C ILE A 16 -12.20 10.63 73.72
N VAL A 17 -10.98 10.72 74.26
CA VAL A 17 -9.75 10.86 73.47
C VAL A 17 -9.60 9.78 72.38
N PRO A 18 -9.65 8.46 72.70
CA PRO A 18 -9.50 7.43 71.67
C PRO A 18 -10.64 7.46 70.63
N ARG A 19 -11.82 7.97 71.03
CA ARG A 19 -13.00 8.04 70.15
C ARG A 19 -12.89 9.18 69.13
N ILE A 20 -12.14 10.24 69.43
CA ILE A 20 -11.85 11.33 68.49
C ILE A 20 -10.78 10.89 67.49
N ASP A 21 -9.71 10.26 67.96
CA ASP A 21 -8.62 9.76 67.10
C ASP A 21 -9.11 8.71 66.11
N ALA A 22 -9.93 7.75 66.58
CA ALA A 22 -10.55 6.75 65.71
C ALA A 22 -11.43 7.39 64.62
N ARG A 23 -12.16 8.46 64.95
CA ARG A 23 -12.97 9.20 63.96
C ARG A 23 -12.10 9.96 62.96
N ALA A 24 -11.00 10.55 63.40
CA ALA A 24 -10.06 11.24 62.51
C ALA A 24 -9.39 10.26 61.54
N ALA A 25 -8.91 9.12 62.05
CA ALA A 25 -8.32 8.05 61.24
C ALA A 25 -9.32 7.47 60.22
N GLN A 26 -10.56 7.22 60.64
CA GLN A 26 -11.61 6.71 59.74
C GLN A 26 -11.93 7.73 58.62
N ARG A 27 -12.01 9.03 58.94
CA ARG A 27 -12.22 10.07 57.91
C ARG A 27 -11.07 10.12 56.89
N ALA A 28 -9.84 9.99 57.34
CA ALA A 28 -8.67 9.95 56.46
C ALA A 28 -8.68 8.71 55.56
N GLN A 29 -9.03 7.53 56.09
CA GLN A 29 -9.16 6.30 55.29
C GLN A 29 -10.27 6.40 54.25
N VAL A 30 -11.45 6.93 54.62
CA VAL A 30 -12.56 7.11 53.68
C VAL A 30 -12.18 8.11 52.58
N ALA A 31 -11.53 9.23 52.92
CA ALA A 31 -11.06 10.18 51.92
C ALA A 31 -10.05 9.56 50.94
N ALA A 32 -9.14 8.71 51.43
CA ALA A 32 -8.19 7.98 50.60
C ALA A 32 -8.86 6.93 49.70
N GLN A 33 -9.94 6.29 50.17
CA GLN A 33 -10.69 5.29 49.40
C GLN A 33 -11.69 5.91 48.39
N GLN A 34 -12.10 7.17 48.58
CA GLN A 34 -13.04 7.86 47.69
C GLN A 34 -12.42 8.29 46.36
N ALA A 35 -11.10 8.47 46.28
CA ALA A 35 -10.42 8.77 45.04
C ALA A 35 -10.21 7.48 44.24
N LEU A 36 -11.13 7.15 43.34
CA LEU A 36 -10.88 6.11 42.34
C LEU A 36 -9.73 6.59 41.43
N PRO A 37 -8.56 5.90 41.42
CA PRO A 37 -7.48 6.27 40.52
C PRO A 37 -7.89 5.96 39.09
N VAL A 38 -8.16 7.00 38.31
CA VAL A 38 -8.44 6.89 36.88
C VAL A 38 -7.19 7.27 36.10
N SER A 39 -6.83 6.42 35.14
CA SER A 39 -5.78 6.77 34.17
C SER A 39 -6.39 7.67 33.11
N VAL A 40 -5.88 8.90 32.99
CA VAL A 40 -6.26 9.82 31.92
C VAL A 40 -5.13 9.94 30.92
N ILE A 41 -5.51 10.03 29.64
CA ILE A 41 -4.58 10.28 28.54
C ILE A 41 -5.02 11.59 27.89
N LEU A 42 -4.07 12.52 27.72
CA LEU A 42 -4.31 13.75 26.98
C LEU A 42 -4.23 13.45 25.47
N PRO A 43 -5.22 13.86 24.65
CA PRO A 43 -5.14 13.72 23.21
C PRO A 43 -4.03 14.61 22.65
N GLY A 44 -3.10 14.00 21.90
CA GLY A 44 -2.08 14.71 21.13
C GLY A 44 -2.61 15.12 19.76
N ALA A 45 -2.01 16.15 19.16
CA ALA A 45 -2.31 16.55 17.80
C ALA A 45 -1.98 15.41 16.83
N ALA A 46 -2.95 15.03 15.99
CA ALA A 46 -2.73 14.04 14.94
C ALA A 46 -1.77 14.63 13.87
N PRO A 47 -0.89 13.81 13.29
CA PRO A 47 -0.09 14.23 12.14
C PRO A 47 -1.01 14.79 11.04
N THR A 48 -0.64 15.95 10.48
CA THR A 48 -1.38 16.58 9.38
C THR A 48 -1.33 15.73 8.10
N ASP A 49 -0.28 14.91 7.98
CA ASP A 49 0.00 14.16 6.76
C ASP A 49 -0.39 12.69 6.93
N GLN A 50 -1.52 12.32 6.33
CA GLN A 50 -1.85 10.91 6.06
C GLN A 50 -1.29 10.54 4.69
N THR A 51 -0.13 9.89 4.67
CA THR A 51 0.45 9.36 3.43
C THR A 51 -0.35 8.15 2.96
N LEU A 52 -1.15 8.33 1.92
CA LEU A 52 -1.90 7.25 1.28
C LEU A 52 -1.02 6.61 0.19
N THR A 53 -0.55 5.39 0.45
CA THR A 53 0.22 4.61 -0.54
C THR A 53 -0.74 3.80 -1.41
N LEU A 54 -0.91 4.21 -2.67
CA LEU A 54 -1.65 3.43 -3.66
C LEU A 54 -0.68 2.57 -4.48
N PRO A 55 -0.84 1.24 -4.51
CA PRO A 55 -0.07 0.41 -5.43
C PRO A 55 -0.52 0.72 -6.87
N GLY A 56 0.46 0.99 -7.74
CA GLY A 56 0.26 1.16 -9.17
C GLY A 56 1.27 0.31 -9.93
N SER A 57 0.88 -0.24 -11.08
CA SER A 57 1.77 -0.91 -12.01
C SER A 57 2.00 -0.05 -13.24
N VAL A 58 3.20 -0.13 -13.81
CA VAL A 58 3.56 0.56 -15.06
C VAL A 58 3.40 -0.39 -16.24
N MET A 59 2.76 0.07 -17.31
CA MET A 59 2.55 -0.70 -18.55
C MET A 59 3.18 0.02 -19.74
N PRO A 60 3.63 -0.71 -20.78
CA PRO A 60 4.08 -0.09 -22.02
C PRO A 60 3.00 0.78 -22.65
N TYR A 61 3.38 1.93 -23.22
CA TYR A 61 2.43 2.79 -23.94
C TYR A 61 1.89 2.13 -25.22
N ALA A 62 2.72 1.36 -25.91
CA ALA A 62 2.35 0.61 -27.10
C ALA A 62 3.15 -0.70 -27.18
N GLU A 63 2.52 -1.75 -27.68
CA GLU A 63 3.11 -3.07 -27.89
C GLU A 63 2.79 -3.54 -29.31
N ALA A 64 3.78 -4.12 -30.00
CA ALA A 64 3.61 -4.62 -31.36
C ALA A 64 4.38 -5.94 -31.54
N SER A 65 3.64 -7.02 -31.78
CA SER A 65 4.21 -8.32 -32.12
C SER A 65 4.53 -8.38 -33.62
N ILE A 66 5.80 -8.58 -33.96
CA ILE A 66 6.27 -8.65 -35.35
C ILE A 66 6.38 -10.11 -35.79
N TYR A 67 5.66 -10.47 -36.86
CA TYR A 67 5.67 -11.81 -37.45
C TYR A 67 6.15 -11.77 -38.90
N ALA A 68 6.78 -12.86 -39.35
CA ALA A 68 7.14 -13.05 -40.74
C ALA A 68 5.88 -13.28 -41.61
N ARG A 69 5.83 -12.66 -42.79
CA ARG A 69 4.71 -12.84 -43.75
C ARG A 69 4.77 -14.16 -44.51
N THR A 70 5.93 -14.80 -44.58
CA THR A 70 6.18 -16.02 -45.35
C THR A 70 7.06 -16.96 -44.54
N SER A 71 6.85 -18.26 -44.70
CA SER A 71 7.72 -19.32 -44.17
C SER A 71 9.11 -19.24 -44.81
N GLY A 72 10.14 -19.16 -43.98
CA GLY A 72 11.52 -19.13 -44.40
C GLY A 72 12.45 -19.15 -43.20
N TYR A 73 13.75 -19.09 -43.47
CA TYR A 73 14.79 -19.05 -42.45
C TYR A 73 15.35 -17.63 -42.33
N ILE A 74 15.78 -17.23 -41.13
CA ILE A 74 16.47 -15.95 -40.96
C ILE A 74 17.85 -16.07 -41.59
N ALA A 75 18.10 -15.29 -42.64
CA ALA A 75 19.40 -15.22 -43.30
C ALA A 75 20.35 -14.29 -42.54
N HIS A 76 19.84 -13.15 -42.08
CA HIS A 76 20.65 -12.17 -41.36
C HIS A 76 19.79 -11.30 -40.42
N TRP A 77 20.33 -11.00 -39.24
CA TRP A 77 19.76 -10.03 -38.29
C TRP A 77 20.42 -8.68 -38.52
N SER A 78 19.62 -7.65 -38.81
CA SER A 78 20.11 -6.29 -39.06
C SER A 78 20.18 -5.43 -37.80
N VAL A 79 19.55 -5.88 -36.71
CA VAL A 79 19.48 -5.17 -35.42
C VAL A 79 19.67 -6.15 -34.26
N ASP A 80 20.26 -5.66 -33.17
CA ASP A 80 20.44 -6.43 -31.93
C ASP A 80 19.22 -6.27 -31.01
N ILE A 81 19.02 -7.24 -30.12
CA ILE A 81 17.91 -7.29 -29.17
C ILE A 81 18.05 -6.14 -28.15
N GLY A 82 16.99 -5.37 -27.95
CA GLY A 82 16.99 -4.19 -27.07
C GLY A 82 17.39 -2.88 -27.77
N THR A 83 17.76 -2.94 -29.05
CA THR A 83 18.04 -1.73 -29.84
C THR A 83 16.75 -0.96 -30.12
N HIS A 84 16.80 0.37 -30.04
CA HIS A 84 15.69 1.23 -30.44
C HIS A 84 15.57 1.26 -31.97
N VAL A 85 14.38 0.96 -32.48
CA VAL A 85 14.09 0.94 -33.92
C VAL A 85 12.92 1.86 -34.24
N LYS A 86 12.86 2.35 -35.49
CA LYS A 86 11.77 3.19 -36.00
C LYS A 86 10.81 2.35 -36.85
N ALA A 87 9.59 2.85 -37.04
CA ALA A 87 8.64 2.24 -37.96
C ALA A 87 9.25 2.12 -39.38
N GLY A 88 9.11 0.93 -39.98
CA GLY A 88 9.67 0.62 -41.31
C GLY A 88 11.14 0.22 -41.31
N ALA A 89 11.82 0.17 -40.16
CA ALA A 89 13.19 -0.35 -40.08
C ALA A 89 13.23 -1.84 -40.41
N THR A 90 14.22 -2.26 -41.20
CA THR A 90 14.48 -3.68 -41.47
C THR A 90 15.10 -4.33 -40.24
N LEU A 91 14.39 -5.30 -39.66
CA LEU A 91 14.87 -6.02 -38.47
C LEU A 91 15.69 -7.26 -38.83
N ALA A 92 15.26 -8.00 -39.85
CA ALA A 92 15.92 -9.20 -40.33
C ALA A 92 15.60 -9.47 -41.80
N GLN A 93 16.51 -10.15 -42.48
CA GLN A 93 16.30 -10.68 -43.81
C GLN A 93 15.90 -12.15 -43.73
N ILE A 94 14.82 -12.52 -44.39
CA ILE A 94 14.29 -13.90 -44.45
C ILE A 94 14.60 -14.47 -45.83
N ALA A 95 15.22 -15.65 -45.86
CA ALA A 95 15.40 -16.45 -47.08
C ALA A 95 14.27 -17.49 -47.17
N ALA A 96 13.50 -17.46 -48.26
CA ALA A 96 12.35 -18.33 -48.49
C ALA A 96 12.52 -19.08 -49.83
N PRO A 97 13.33 -20.15 -49.87
CA PRO A 97 13.69 -20.83 -51.11
C PRO A 97 12.48 -21.43 -51.85
N ASP A 98 11.46 -21.87 -51.11
CA ASP A 98 10.22 -22.40 -51.69
C ASP A 98 9.37 -21.30 -52.35
N LEU A 99 9.33 -20.09 -51.79
CA LEU A 99 8.66 -18.95 -52.42
C LEU A 99 9.42 -18.53 -53.69
N ASP A 100 10.75 -18.48 -53.61
CA ASP A 100 11.60 -18.15 -54.75
C ASP A 100 11.50 -19.20 -55.87
N ALA A 101 11.32 -20.47 -55.52
CA ALA A 101 11.05 -21.54 -56.49
C ALA A 101 9.67 -21.37 -57.15
N GLN A 102 8.63 -21.06 -56.38
CA GLN A 102 7.28 -20.81 -56.90
C GLN A 102 7.26 -19.60 -57.85
N LEU A 103 7.98 -18.53 -57.53
CA LEU A 103 8.10 -17.36 -58.41
C LEU A 103 8.81 -17.69 -59.74
N ARG A 104 9.85 -18.54 -59.70
CA ARG A 104 10.55 -19.00 -60.91
C ARG A 104 9.71 -19.94 -61.77
N GLN A 105 8.86 -20.75 -61.15
CA GLN A 105 7.97 -21.68 -61.85
C GLN A 105 6.69 -21.00 -62.36
N GLY A 106 6.20 -19.97 -61.67
CA GLY A 106 4.91 -19.32 -61.90
C GLY A 106 4.99 -17.91 -62.48
N GLY A 107 6.17 -17.43 -62.89
CA GLY A 107 6.39 -16.14 -63.56
C GLY A 107 5.80 -16.07 -64.97
N GLY A 108 4.53 -16.43 -65.15
CA GLY A 108 3.77 -16.02 -66.33
C GLY A 108 3.40 -14.54 -66.20
N PRO A 109 3.51 -13.72 -67.27
CA PRO A 109 3.21 -12.31 -67.19
C PRO A 109 1.77 -12.10 -66.72
N ALA A 110 1.60 -11.41 -65.59
CA ALA A 110 0.30 -10.98 -65.10
C ALA A 110 -0.40 -10.20 -66.22
N ALA A 111 -1.53 -10.72 -66.70
CA ALA A 111 -2.35 -10.04 -67.69
C ALA A 111 -2.70 -8.62 -67.20
N PRO A 112 -2.65 -7.60 -68.08
CA PRO A 112 -2.91 -6.23 -67.69
C PRO A 112 -4.30 -6.12 -67.04
N ARG A 113 -4.35 -5.53 -65.84
CA ARG A 113 -5.58 -5.22 -65.12
C ARG A 113 -6.46 -4.34 -66.04
N PRO A 114 -7.73 -4.70 -66.31
CA PRO A 114 -8.61 -3.87 -67.11
C PRO A 114 -8.75 -2.49 -66.44
N PRO A 115 -8.83 -1.40 -67.24
CA PRO A 115 -8.98 -0.07 -66.70
C PRO A 115 -10.25 0.04 -65.84
N PRO A 116 -10.26 0.89 -64.80
CA PRO A 116 -11.45 1.13 -64.01
C PRO A 116 -12.56 1.67 -64.92
N GLN A 117 -13.65 0.90 -65.03
CA GLN A 117 -14.90 1.35 -65.63
C GLN A 117 -15.43 2.46 -64.71
N THR A 118 -15.29 3.70 -65.14
CA THR A 118 -15.86 4.87 -64.46
C THR A 118 -17.33 4.98 -64.91
N PRO A 119 -18.28 5.31 -64.01
CA PRO A 119 -19.72 5.32 -64.31
C PRO A 119 -20.12 6.23 -65.47
#